data_AF-A0A9X2YAL9-F1
#
_entry.id   AF-A0A9X2YAL9-F1
#
_cell.length_a   1.000
_cell.length_b   1.000
_cell.length_c   1.000
_cell.angle_alpha   90.00
_cell.angle_beta   90.00
_cell.angle_gamma   90.00
#
_symmetry.space_group_name_H-M   'P 1'
#
loop_
_entity.id
_entity.type
_entity.pdbx_description
1 polymer ?
#
loop_
_entity_poly.entity_id
_entity_poly.type
_entity_poly.pdbx_seq_one_letter_code
_entity_poly.pdbx_strand_id
1 'polypeptide(L)' 'MTADIRHLIGGRWLAGSGDPVRSVNPTRPHVVVAEGGAALAADVDAALRPRRGPPRRGRARRS' A
#
# COMPACT_ATOMS: atom_id res chain seq x y z
N MET A 1 -9.09 9.13 14.75
CA MET A 1 -8.66 9.51 13.39
C MET A 1 -8.25 8.23 12.68
N THR A 2 -8.83 7.96 11.51
CA THR A 2 -8.50 6.81 10.65
C THR A 2 -7.49 7.24 9.59
N ALA A 3 -6.55 6.36 9.25
CA ALA A 3 -5.57 6.61 8.19
C ALA A 3 -5.97 5.93 6.86
N ASP A 4 -5.56 6.51 5.74
CA ASP A 4 -5.75 5.89 4.41
C ASP A 4 -4.74 4.76 4.17
N ILE A 5 -5.23 3.60 3.74
CA ILE A 5 -4.43 2.53 3.15
C ILE A 5 -4.26 2.82 1.66
N ARG A 6 -3.00 2.92 1.21
CA ARG A 6 -2.64 3.20 -0.18
C ARG A 6 -1.54 2.27 -0.67
N HIS A 7 -1.59 1.93 -1.95
CA HIS A 7 -0.61 1.09 -2.64
C HIS A 7 0.51 1.96 -3.21
N LEU A 8 1.77 1.55 -3.01
CA LEU A 8 2.92 2.22 -3.60
C LEU A 8 3.36 1.48 -4.87
N ILE A 9 2.87 1.91 -6.03
CA ILE A 9 3.10 1.23 -7.33
C ILE A 9 3.93 2.13 -8.22
N GLY A 10 5.07 1.63 -8.70
CA GLY A 10 5.98 2.40 -9.56
C GLY A 10 6.52 3.69 -8.91
N GLY A 11 6.39 3.84 -7.58
CA GLY A 11 6.76 5.05 -6.86
C GLY A 11 5.66 6.07 -6.63
N ARG A 12 4.43 5.76 -7.00
CA ARG A 12 3.25 6.59 -6.80
C ARG A 12 2.35 5.95 -5.75
N TRP A 13 1.79 6.77 -4.87
CA TRP A 13 0.75 6.34 -3.95
C TRP A 13 -0.59 6.33 -4.67
N LEU A 14 -1.24 5.18 -4.72
CA LEU A 14 -2.53 4.95 -5.37
C LEU A 14 -3.52 4.40 -4.33
N ALA A 15 -4.77 4.83 -4.38
CA ALA A 15 -5.83 4.17 -3.62
C ALA A 15 -6.15 2.82 -4.29
N GLY A 16 -6.41 1.79 -3.50
CA GLY A 16 -6.94 0.54 -4.05
C GLY A 16 -8.38 0.70 -4.50
N SER A 17 -8.74 0.01 -5.57
CA SER A 17 -10.08 0.01 -6.16
C SER A 17 -10.82 -1.33 -5.97
N GLY A 18 -10.19 -2.32 -5.33
CA GLY A 18 -10.83 -3.56 -4.94
C GLY A 18 -11.65 -3.45 -3.65
N ASP A 19 -12.00 -4.60 -3.09
CA ASP A 19 -12.83 -4.69 -1.88
C ASP A 19 -12.30 -3.86 -0.71
N PRO A 20 -13.19 -3.31 0.14
CA PRO A 20 -12.78 -2.52 1.29
C PRO A 20 -11.97 -3.37 2.29
N VAL A 21 -10.79 -2.86 2.65
CA VAL A 21 -9.90 -3.43 3.65
C VAL A 21 -9.88 -2.51 4.87
N ARG A 22 -10.00 -3.11 6.06
CA ARG A 22 -9.95 -2.39 7.34
C ARG A 22 -8.83 -2.96 8.20
N SER A 23 -8.00 -2.08 8.71
CA SER A 23 -7.07 -2.39 9.79
C SER A 23 -7.73 -2.01 11.11
N VAL A 24 -7.89 -2.99 12.00
CA VAL A 24 -8.53 -2.83 13.30
C VAL A 24 -7.49 -2.87 14.40
N ASN A 25 -7.72 -2.13 15.48
CA ASN A 25 -6.85 -2.17 16.66
C ASN A 25 -6.99 -3.54 17.35
N PRO A 26 -5.91 -4.34 17.48
CA PRO A 26 -5.99 -5.66 18.12
C PRO A 26 -6.40 -5.59 19.60
N THR A 27 -6.06 -4.51 20.30
CA THR A 27 -6.43 -4.28 21.71
C THR A 27 -7.85 -3.71 21.87
N ARG A 28 -8.45 -3.18 20.79
CA ARG A 28 -9.80 -2.62 20.76
C ARG A 28 -10.46 -2.95 19.41
N PRO A 29 -11.02 -4.15 19.21
CA PRO A 29 -11.45 -4.64 17.88
C PRO A 29 -12.52 -3.80 17.18
N HIS A 30 -13.25 -2.97 17.92
CA HIS A 30 -14.24 -2.03 17.40
C HIS A 30 -13.63 -0.74 16.84
N VAL A 31 -12.33 -0.51 17.05
CA VAL A 31 -11.62 0.69 16.59
C VAL A 31 -10.90 0.39 15.27
N VAL A 32 -11.37 1.00 14.19
CA VAL A 32 -10.66 1.02 12.90
C VAL A 32 -9.53 2.06 12.98
N VAL A 33 -8.31 1.66 12.63
CA VAL A 33 -7.13 2.54 12.63
C VAL A 33 -6.71 2.95 11.23
N ALA A 34 -7.03 2.14 10.21
CA ALA A 34 -6.81 2.49 8.82
C ALA A 34 -7.80 1.78 7.88
N GLU A 35 -8.09 2.37 6.74
CA GLU A 35 -9.00 1.82 5.72
C GLU A 35 -8.60 2.18 4.30
N GLY A 36 -8.96 1.35 3.33
CA GLY A 36 -8.74 1.60 1.90
C GLY A 36 -9.18 0.41 1.06
N GLY A 37 -9.02 0.50 -0.26
CA GLY A 37 -9.35 -0.62 -1.15
C GLY A 37 -8.23 -1.64 -1.25
N ALA A 38 -8.60 -2.91 -1.42
CA ALA A 38 -7.68 -3.98 -1.79
C ALA A 38 -7.04 -3.69 -3.15
N ALA A 39 -5.86 -4.27 -3.39
CA ALA A 39 -5.24 -4.27 -4.69
C ALA A 39 -5.98 -5.25 -5.61
N LEU A 40 -6.21 -4.85 -6.85
CA LEU A 40 -6.66 -5.75 -7.91
C LEU A 40 -5.47 -6.49 -8.52
N ALA A 41 -5.72 -7.58 -9.25
CA ALA A 41 -4.66 -8.29 -9.99
C ALA A 41 -3.88 -7.35 -10.93
N ALA A 42 -4.58 -6.41 -11.58
CA ALA A 42 -3.96 -5.41 -12.45
C ALA A 42 -2.97 -4.48 -11.71
N ASP A 43 -3.24 -4.16 -10.44
CA ASP A 43 -2.33 -3.36 -9.61
C ASP A 43 -1.05 -4.14 -9.28
N VAL A 44 -1.19 -5.44 -9.03
CA VAL A 44 -0.05 -6.36 -8.81
C VAL A 44 0.78 -6.49 -10.08
N ASP A 45 0.14 -6.67 -11.23
CA ASP A 45 0.82 -6.73 -12.53
C ASP A 45 1.58 -5.41 -12.82
N ALA A 46 0.97 -4.27 -12.53
CA ALA A 46 1.60 -2.97 -12.69
C ALA A 46 2.80 -2.78 -11.75
N ALA A 47 2.75 -3.33 -10.53
CA ALA A 47 3.86 -3.30 -9.57
C ALA A 47 5.04 -4.17 -10.00
N LEU A 48 4.76 -5.31 -10.64
CA LEU A 48 5.77 -6.28 -11.10
C LEU A 48 6.36 -5.94 -12.47
N ARG A 49 5.70 -5.06 -13.25
CA ARG A 49 6.19 -4.67 -14.57
C ARG A 49 7.62 -4.12 -14.49
N PRO A 50 8.54 -4.60 -15.36
CA PRO A 50 9.92 -4.12 -15.39
C PRO A 50 9.96 -2.61 -15.56
N ARG A 51 10.48 -1.93 -14.55
CA ARG A 51 10.59 -0.47 -14.55
C ARG A 51 11.85 -0.10 -15.33
N ARG A 52 11.69 0.55 -16.49
CA ARG A 52 12.81 1.18 -17.19
C ARG A 52 13.15 2.49 -16.46
N GLY A 53 14.20 2.47 -15.64
CA GLY A 53 14.67 3.63 -14.90
C GLY A 53 15.61 3.23 -13.74
N PRO A 54 16.41 4.17 -13.21
CA PRO A 54 17.35 3.86 -12.14
C PRO A 54 16.60 3.32 -10.90
N PRO A 55 17.19 2.34 -10.18
CA PRO A 55 16.59 1.81 -8.96
C PRO A 55 16.36 2.95 -7.97
N ARG A 56 15.26 2.88 -7.21
CA ARG A 56 15.05 3.83 -6.11
C ARG A 56 16.21 3.67 -5.14
N ARG A 57 16.79 4.77 -4.66
CA ARG A 57 17.74 4.75 -3.54
C ARG A 57 17.01 4.16 -2.32
N GLY A 58 17.11 2.84 -2.15
CA GLY A 58 16.53 2.10 -1.04
C GLY A 58 17.58 1.95 0.07
N ARG A 59 17.26 2.50 1.24
CA ARG A 59 17.97 2.41 2.54
C ARG A 59 19.50 2.35 2.45
N ALA A 60 20.14 3.49 2.72
CA ALA A 60 21.47 3.45 3.34
C ALA A 60 21.36 2.59 4.60
N ARG A 61 22.07 1.45 4.61
CA ARG A 61 22.30 0.67 5.82
C ARG A 61 22.99 1.62 6.81
N ARG A 62 22.25 2.11 7.81
CA ARG A 62 22.88 2.61 9.03
C ARG A 62 23.26 1.34 9.80
N SER A 63 24.51 0.93 9.62
CA SER A 63 25.23 0.15 10.63
C SER A 63 25.73 1.08 11.71
#